data_AF-A0A6L4AC47-F1
#
_entry.id   AF-A0A6L4AC47-F1
#
_cell.length_a   1.000
_cell.length_b   1.000
_cell.length_c   1.000
_cell.angle_alpha   90.00
_cell.angle_beta   90.00
_cell.angle_gamma   90.00
#
_symmetry.space_group_name_H-M   'P 1'
#
loop_
_entity.id
_entity.type
_entity.pdbx_description
1 polymer ?
#
loop_
_entity_poly.entity_id
_entity_poly.type
_entity_poly.pdbx_seq_one_letter_code
_entity_poly.pdbx_strand_id
1 'polypeptide(L)'
;MTQNLKTQIEQTPILPNSLAIWGLGQMGVAIKGIEGVIYIDPCLTDVVREQFGEFWGRGYPPPILPEHASHVSYYFISHEHLDHLDPKTVGPIAKASPNAKFVTTGWCKELLSELDIAD
;
A
#
# COMPACT_ATOMS: atom_id res chain seq x y z
N MET A 1 18.84 -12.93 5.11
CA MET A 1 17.46 -13.02 4.60
C MET A 1 16.65 -12.04 5.41
N THR A 2 16.35 -10.87 4.85
CA THR A 2 15.48 -9.87 5.48
C THR A 2 14.12 -10.52 5.76
N GLN A 3 13.62 -10.39 6.99
CA GLN A 3 12.27 -10.85 7.34
C GLN A 3 11.26 -10.28 6.33
N ASN A 4 10.31 -11.10 5.88
CA ASN A 4 9.16 -10.64 5.10
C ASN A 4 8.45 -9.52 5.86
N LEU A 5 8.26 -8.34 5.26
CA LEU A 5 7.67 -7.17 5.92
C LEU A 5 6.32 -7.49 6.57
N LYS A 6 5.48 -8.33 5.93
CA LYS A 6 4.22 -8.78 6.52
C LYS A 6 4.43 -9.46 7.87
N THR A 7 5.37 -10.41 7.94
CA THR A 7 5.69 -11.12 9.18
C THR A 7 6.19 -10.15 10.25
N GLN A 8 7.02 -9.17 9.86
CA GLN A 8 7.49 -8.14 10.79
C GLN A 8 6.30 -7.34 11.35
N ILE A 9 5.43 -6.82 10.48
CA ILE A 9 4.23 -6.08 10.88
C ILE A 9 3.38 -6.93 11.83
N GLU A 10 3.05 -8.17 11.45
CA GLU A 10 2.20 -9.06 12.25
C GLU A 10 2.80 -9.36 13.64
N GLN A 11 4.11 -9.56 13.72
CA GLN A 11 4.79 -9.95 14.97
C GLN A 11 5.20 -8.77 15.85
N THR A 12 5.27 -7.54 15.34
CA THR A 12 5.60 -6.38 16.16
C THR A 12 4.49 -6.12 17.19
N PRO A 13 4.79 -6.18 18.51
CA PRO A 13 3.80 -5.86 19.54
C PRO A 13 3.52 -4.36 19.53
N ILE A 14 2.26 -3.99 19.70
CA ILE A 14 1.85 -2.60 19.91
C ILE A 14 1.75 -2.37 21.43
N LEU A 15 2.52 -1.40 21.92
CA LEU A 15 2.53 -1.03 23.33
C LEU A 15 1.31 -0.14 23.64
N PRO A 16 0.91 -0.02 24.92
CA PRO A 16 -0.14 0.93 25.30
C PRO A 16 0.20 2.35 24.82
N ASN A 17 -0.77 3.03 24.21
CA ASN A 17 -0.65 4.39 23.66
C ASN A 17 0.41 4.54 22.55
N SER A 18 0.66 3.50 21.76
CA SER A 18 1.58 3.59 20.62
C SER A 18 1.00 3.00 19.34
N LEU A 19 1.72 3.25 18.24
CA LEU A 19 1.56 2.61 16.95
C LEU A 19 2.95 2.30 16.39
N ALA A 20 3.02 1.35 15.47
CA ALA A 20 4.26 1.06 14.74
C ALA A 20 4.14 1.51 13.29
N ILE A 21 5.24 2.01 12.71
CA ILE A 21 5.28 2.62 11.37
C ILE A 21 6.41 1.98 10.56
N TRP A 22 6.14 1.70 9.29
CA TRP A 22 7.11 1.23 8.31
C TRP A 22 7.05 2.06 7.03
N GLY A 23 8.21 2.40 6.47
CA GLY A 23 8.29 2.96 5.12
C GLY A 23 8.17 1.86 4.06
N LEU A 24 7.36 2.11 3.03
CA LEU A 24 7.16 1.24 1.87
C LEU A 24 7.96 1.70 0.63
N GLY A 25 8.56 2.88 0.71
CA GLY A 25 9.20 3.60 -0.40
C GLY A 25 8.25 4.57 -1.08
N GLN A 26 8.82 5.50 -1.84
CA GLN A 26 8.07 6.67 -2.33
C GLN A 26 7.45 7.42 -1.11
N MET A 27 6.15 7.76 -1.16
CA MET A 27 5.37 8.30 -0.05
C MET A 27 4.64 7.22 0.76
N GLY A 28 4.84 5.94 0.42
CA GLY A 28 4.10 4.83 1.00
C GLY A 28 4.49 4.53 2.45
N VAL A 29 3.48 4.39 3.31
CA VAL A 29 3.65 4.09 4.74
C VAL A 29 2.67 3.00 5.17
N ALA A 30 3.16 2.02 5.95
CA ALA A 30 2.31 1.10 6.69
C ALA A 30 2.28 1.48 8.18
N ILE A 31 1.11 1.41 8.80
CA ILE A 31 0.89 1.70 10.21
C ILE A 31 0.16 0.53 10.84
N LYS A 32 0.64 0.01 11.97
CA LYS A 32 -0.06 -0.98 12.77
C LYS A 32 -0.53 -0.36 14.08
N GLY A 33 -1.84 -0.44 14.32
CA GLY A 33 -2.47 -0.17 15.61
C GLY A 33 -2.90 -1.47 16.29
N ILE A 34 -3.68 -1.35 17.38
CA ILE A 34 -4.18 -2.52 18.11
C ILE A 34 -5.25 -3.28 17.31
N GLU A 35 -6.00 -2.56 16.48
CA GLU A 35 -7.19 -3.08 15.78
C GLU A 35 -6.89 -3.53 14.34
N GLY A 36 -5.72 -3.20 13.80
CA GLY A 36 -5.41 -3.54 12.41
C GLY A 36 -4.22 -2.81 11.81
N VAL A 37 -4.09 -2.95 10.49
CA VAL A 37 -2.99 -2.40 9.71
C VAL A 37 -3.55 -1.49 8.62
N ILE A 38 -2.96 -0.31 8.50
CA ILE A 38 -3.30 0.73 7.54
C ILE A 38 -2.14 0.86 6.56
N TYR A 39 -2.43 0.90 5.26
CA TYR A 39 -1.47 1.31 4.23
C TYR A 39 -1.92 2.67 3.68
N ILE A 40 -0.97 3.59 3.51
CA ILE A 40 -1.20 4.92 2.95
C ILE A 40 -0.27 5.07 1.74
N ASP A 41 -0.82 5.40 0.58
CA ASP A 41 -0.12 5.66 -0.68
C ASP A 41 0.95 4.62 -1.07
N PRO A 42 0.73 3.29 -0.93
CA PRO A 42 1.74 2.33 -1.34
C PRO A 42 1.85 2.32 -2.86
N CYS A 43 3.01 2.76 -3.35
CA CYS A 43 3.51 2.46 -4.69
C CYS A 43 4.55 1.34 -4.51
N LEU A 44 4.26 0.11 -4.91
CA LEU A 44 5.12 -1.07 -4.72
C LEU A 44 5.63 -1.67 -6.04
N THR A 45 5.34 -1.02 -7.17
CA THR A 45 5.86 -1.43 -8.48
C THR A 45 6.74 -0.35 -9.10
N ASP A 46 7.31 -0.64 -10.27
CA ASP A 46 8.05 0.33 -11.10
C ASP A 46 7.12 1.11 -12.05
N VAL A 47 5.81 1.22 -11.77
CA VAL A 47 4.82 1.85 -12.66
C VAL A 47 5.21 3.28 -13.10
N VAL A 48 5.85 4.05 -12.21
CA VAL A 48 6.32 5.41 -12.51
C VAL A 48 7.48 5.37 -13.52
N ARG A 49 8.43 4.44 -13.37
CA ARG A 49 9.50 4.22 -14.35
C ARG A 49 8.95 3.79 -15.69
N GLU A 50 8.01 2.86 -15.69
CA GLU A 50 7.39 2.32 -16.90
C GLU A 50 6.68 3.42 -17.69
N GLN A 51 6.06 4.38 -17.00
CA GLN A 51 5.32 5.48 -17.62
C GLN A 51 6.21 6.68 -18.02
N PHE A 52 7.21 7.02 -17.20
CA PHE A 52 7.96 8.29 -17.32
C PHE A 52 9.46 8.11 -17.59
N GLY A 53 9.97 6.88 -17.65
CA GLY A 53 11.36 6.54 -18.02
C GLY A 53 12.28 6.19 -16.85
N GLU A 54 13.47 5.71 -17.19
CA GLU A 54 14.45 5.07 -16.27
C GLU A 54 14.83 5.90 -15.04
N PHE A 55 14.85 7.23 -15.15
CA PHE A 55 15.17 8.11 -14.02
C PHE A 55 14.22 7.92 -12.83
N TRP A 56 12.98 7.49 -13.09
CA TRP A 56 11.92 7.30 -12.09
C TRP A 56 11.84 5.87 -11.53
N GLY A 57 12.86 5.05 -11.77
CA GLY A 57 13.00 3.72 -11.17
C GLY A 57 13.01 3.74 -9.65
N ARG A 58 12.45 2.71 -9.02
CA ARG A 58 12.59 2.54 -7.58
C ARG A 58 14.07 2.44 -7.20
N GLY A 59 14.50 3.19 -6.18
CA GLY A 59 15.86 3.11 -5.66
C GLY A 59 16.17 1.80 -4.91
N TYR A 60 15.15 1.00 -4.57
CA TYR A 60 15.28 -0.30 -3.93
C TYR A 60 14.05 -1.19 -4.20
N PRO A 61 14.19 -2.53 -4.11
CA PRO A 61 13.06 -3.45 -4.30
C PRO A 61 11.92 -3.13 -3.33
N PRO A 62 10.65 -3.32 -3.72
CA PRO A 62 9.53 -3.12 -2.80
C PRO A 62 9.68 -4.04 -1.57
N PRO A 63 9.44 -3.53 -0.35
CA PRO A 63 9.66 -4.31 0.87
C PRO A 63 8.62 -5.44 1.06
N ILE A 64 7.53 -5.39 0.28
CA ILE A 64 6.51 -6.44 0.15
C ILE A 64 5.97 -6.41 -1.27
N LEU A 65 5.65 -7.57 -1.84
CA LEU A 65 4.92 -7.64 -3.10
C LEU A 65 3.43 -7.37 -2.85
N PRO A 66 2.73 -6.63 -3.73
CA PRO A 66 1.31 -6.32 -3.58
C PRO A 66 0.42 -7.53 -3.20
N GLU A 67 0.59 -8.65 -3.89
CA GLU A 67 -0.15 -9.91 -3.68
C GLU A 67 0.10 -10.58 -2.32
N HIS A 68 1.17 -10.19 -1.62
CA HIS A 68 1.51 -10.72 -0.31
C HIS A 68 0.95 -9.86 0.84
N ALA A 69 0.40 -8.68 0.57
CA ALA A 69 -0.18 -7.81 1.60
C ALA A 69 -1.62 -8.23 1.96
N SER A 70 -1.78 -9.42 2.53
CA SER A 70 -3.09 -10.02 2.90
C SER A 70 -3.56 -9.69 4.34
N HIS A 71 -3.09 -8.58 4.90
CA HIS A 71 -3.33 -8.18 6.29
C HIS A 71 -3.79 -6.73 6.41
N VAL A 72 -4.13 -6.08 5.29
CA VAL A 72 -4.51 -4.67 5.25
C VAL A 72 -5.96 -4.53 5.70
N SER A 73 -6.20 -3.66 6.68
CA SER A 73 -7.54 -3.33 7.18
C SER A 73 -8.10 -2.07 6.52
N TYR A 74 -7.23 -1.08 6.29
CA TYR A 74 -7.56 0.14 5.56
C TYR A 74 -6.48 0.50 4.56
N TYR A 75 -6.88 0.94 3.38
CA TYR A 75 -6.01 1.43 2.32
C TYR A 75 -6.39 2.87 2.02
N PHE A 76 -5.46 3.80 2.23
CA PHE A 76 -5.67 5.22 1.97
C PHE A 76 -4.93 5.65 0.71
N ILE A 77 -5.59 6.47 -0.10
CA ILE A 77 -5.02 7.14 -1.26
C ILE A 77 -5.23 8.63 -1.08
N SER A 78 -4.16 9.40 -0.99
CA SER A 78 -4.21 10.85 -0.83
C SER A 78 -4.74 11.56 -2.08
N HIS A 79 -4.26 11.16 -3.27
CA HIS A 79 -4.66 11.69 -4.57
C HIS A 79 -4.29 10.74 -5.71
N GLU A 80 -4.75 11.03 -6.93
CA GLU A 80 -4.79 10.14 -8.09
C GLU A 80 -3.48 9.99 -8.87
N HIS A 81 -2.41 10.66 -8.47
CA HIS A 81 -1.13 10.52 -9.14
C HIS A 81 -0.55 9.11 -8.99
N LEU A 82 0.14 8.65 -10.03
CA LEU A 82 0.58 7.26 -10.20
C LEU A 82 1.57 6.78 -9.12
N ASP A 83 2.26 7.70 -8.49
CA ASP A 83 3.21 7.47 -7.40
C ASP A 83 2.53 7.39 -6.02
N HIS A 84 1.21 7.60 -5.95
CA HIS A 84 0.34 7.44 -4.78
C HIS A 84 -0.79 6.40 -5.01
N LEU A 85 -1.35 6.39 -6.21
CA LEU A 85 -2.31 5.40 -6.72
C LEU A 85 -1.63 4.59 -7.83
N ASP A 86 -0.87 3.58 -7.43
CA ASP A 86 -0.31 2.61 -8.36
C ASP A 86 -1.35 1.50 -8.62
N PRO A 87 -1.98 1.40 -9.80
CA PRO A 87 -3.02 0.40 -10.06
C PRO A 87 -2.49 -1.04 -9.94
N LYS A 88 -1.20 -1.26 -10.22
CA LYS A 88 -0.52 -2.55 -10.08
C LYS A 88 -0.18 -2.88 -8.63
N THR A 89 -0.32 -1.93 -7.72
CA THR A 89 -0.28 -2.15 -6.27
C THR A 89 -1.68 -2.26 -5.67
N VAL A 90 -2.56 -1.30 -5.96
CA VAL A 90 -3.93 -1.21 -5.43
C VAL A 90 -4.72 -2.50 -5.71
N GLY A 91 -4.79 -2.92 -6.97
CA GLY A 91 -5.60 -4.07 -7.38
C GLY A 91 -5.19 -5.39 -6.71
N PRO A 92 -3.91 -5.80 -6.75
CA PRO A 92 -3.48 -7.03 -6.08
C PRO A 92 -3.63 -6.97 -4.56
N ILE A 93 -3.45 -5.81 -3.91
CA ILE A 93 -3.71 -5.66 -2.47
C ILE A 93 -5.20 -5.82 -2.17
N ALA A 94 -6.10 -5.24 -2.98
CA ALA A 94 -7.54 -5.43 -2.82
C ALA A 94 -7.93 -6.92 -2.90
N LYS A 95 -7.31 -7.68 -3.81
CA LYS A 95 -7.51 -9.14 -3.92
C LYS A 95 -6.93 -9.92 -2.74
N ALA A 96 -5.73 -9.53 -2.27
CA ALA A 96 -5.06 -10.20 -1.15
C ALA A 96 -5.73 -9.89 0.20
N SER A 97 -6.30 -8.70 0.35
CA SER A 97 -7.02 -8.22 1.53
C SER A 97 -8.47 -7.85 1.16
N PRO A 98 -9.35 -8.83 0.89
CA PRO A 98 -10.71 -8.57 0.38
C PRO A 98 -11.63 -7.84 1.37
N ASN A 99 -11.24 -7.78 2.65
CA ASN A 99 -11.95 -7.05 3.70
C ASN A 99 -11.38 -5.64 3.96
N ALA A 100 -10.34 -5.23 3.22
CA ALA A 100 -9.77 -3.89 3.37
C ALA A 100 -10.78 -2.83 2.94
N LYS A 101 -10.89 -1.76 3.72
CA LYS A 101 -11.67 -0.58 3.33
C LYS A 101 -10.77 0.41 2.60
N PHE A 102 -11.19 0.82 1.41
CA PHE A 102 -10.48 1.83 0.62
C PHE A 102 -11.04 3.21 0.96
N VAL A 103 -10.15 4.15 1.29
CA VAL A 103 -10.51 5.52 1.67
C VAL A 103 -9.72 6.47 0.79
N THR A 104 -10.42 7.29 0.02
CA THR A 104 -9.79 8.18 -0.96
C THR A 104 -10.62 9.44 -1.19
N THR A 105 -10.13 10.34 -2.04
CA THR A 105 -10.88 11.49 -2.54
C THR A 105 -11.72 11.08 -3.74
N GLY A 106 -12.77 11.85 -4.04
CA GLY A 106 -13.64 11.57 -5.19
C GLY A 106 -12.92 11.58 -6.55
N TRP A 107 -11.73 12.16 -6.65
CA TRP A 107 -10.91 12.17 -7.87
C TRP A 107 -10.38 10.79 -8.24
N CYS A 108 -10.23 9.88 -7.27
CA CYS A 108 -9.74 8.53 -7.51
C CYS A 108 -10.85 7.54 -7.92
N LYS A 109 -12.12 7.98 -7.93
CA LYS A 109 -13.28 7.09 -8.11
C LYS A 109 -13.28 6.31 -9.42
N GLU A 110 -13.02 6.98 -10.54
CA GLU A 110 -13.00 6.32 -11.85
C GLU A 110 -11.89 5.27 -11.92
N LEU A 111 -10.69 5.60 -11.43
CA LEU A 111 -9.54 4.69 -11.39
C LEU A 111 -9.78 3.48 -10.47
N LEU A 112 -10.45 3.66 -9.32
CA LEU A 112 -10.81 2.54 -8.45
C LEU A 112 -11.89 1.65 -9.06
N SER A 113 -12.85 2.23 -9.77
CA SER A 113 -13.88 1.47 -10.48
C SER A 113 -13.28 0.58 -11.58
N GLU A 114 -12.23 1.01 -12.26
CA GLU A 114 -11.49 0.20 -13.25
C GLU A 114 -10.79 -1.02 -12.62
N LEU A 115 -10.59 -1.00 -11.30
CA LEU A 115 -9.95 -2.06 -10.53
C LEU A 115 -10.96 -2.96 -9.77
N ASP A 116 -12.26 -2.81 -10.06
CA ASP A 116 -13.36 -3.48 -9.34
C ASP A 116 -13.40 -3.17 -7.83
N ILE A 117 -12.89 -2.00 -7.42
CA ILE A 117 -12.94 -1.52 -6.04
C ILE A 117 -14.12 -0.57 -5.91
N ALA A 118 -15.12 -1.01 -5.16
CA ALA A 118 -16.35 -0.25 -4.93
C ALA A 118 -16.12 0.98 -4.04
N ASP A 119 -17.00 1.97 -4.20
CA ASP A 119 -17.18 3.10 -3.27
C ASP A 119 -17.60 2.64 -1.86
#